data_AF-A0A1V5X306-F1
#
_entry.id   AF-A0A1V5X306-F1
#
_cell.length_a   1.000
_cell.length_b   1.000
_cell.length_c   1.000
_cell.angle_alpha   90.00
_cell.angle_beta   90.00
_cell.angle_gamma   90.00
#
_symmetry.space_group_name_H-M   'P 1'
#
loop_
_entity.id
_entity.type
_entity.pdbx_description
1 polymer ?
#
loop_
_entity_poly.entity_id
_entity_poly.type
_entity_poly.pdbx_seq_one_letter_code
_entity_poly.pdbx_strand_id
1 'polypeptide(L)'
;MLRQAVQTAIARALPLVLLVGMGVNLGCVETVSFSVLRPARVNVRGIAGDGRDATVSLGEWRGVNSNATEDIKQRIRELVTNSEGGVVRFAQADGVVRLDGNVAEHSSKEDVTSTQYQCSKTDGKKTVTSTCTRWTRKAVARIRVSMNVIDEAGKMLAADTFSDSMEEETTATNERPAPIDHDRMLSALRYSAAAHLARMVVPYRVMVSKRWYKCGDANDTCKAALTQLRVGNFEVAINLLTRVVDQLKASPKPDAKALAAAWWGLTLAHEFSGDYAAARASLQEAIAANPNEATFAREMASIQQEENSRKQVAKQIGEE
;
A
#
# COMPACT_ATOMS: atom_id res chain seq x y z
N MET A 1 -17.47 50.49 -1.18
CA MET A 1 -18.25 49.29 -1.54
C MET A 1 -17.32 48.08 -1.42
N LEU A 2 -17.27 47.48 -0.22
CA LEU A 2 -16.54 46.24 0.04
C LEU A 2 -17.41 45.04 -0.38
N ARG A 3 -16.85 44.10 -1.15
CA ARG A 3 -17.42 42.76 -1.32
C ARG A 3 -16.43 41.75 -0.75
N GLN A 4 -16.75 41.19 0.41
CA GLN A 4 -16.08 40.02 0.98
C GLN A 4 -16.52 38.77 0.21
N ALA A 5 -15.57 38.02 -0.31
CA ALA A 5 -15.77 36.67 -0.82
C ALA A 5 -15.51 35.68 0.32
N VAL A 6 -16.55 34.94 0.71
CA VAL A 6 -16.47 33.84 1.68
C VAL A 6 -16.03 32.60 0.92
N GLN A 7 -14.77 32.17 1.13
CA GLN A 7 -14.29 30.86 0.70
C GLN A 7 -14.63 29.82 1.77
N THR A 8 -15.51 28.89 1.44
CA THR A 8 -15.82 27.72 2.25
C THR A 8 -14.83 26.60 1.89
N ALA A 9 -13.86 26.35 2.77
CA ALA A 9 -12.94 25.22 2.63
C ALA A 9 -13.64 23.94 3.12
N ILE A 10 -13.94 23.02 2.20
CA ILE A 10 -14.41 21.67 2.52
C ILE A 10 -13.17 20.81 2.77
N ALA A 11 -12.82 20.62 4.04
CA ALA A 11 -11.80 19.67 4.47
C ALA A 11 -12.29 18.23 4.25
N ARG A 12 -11.74 17.56 3.24
CA ARG A 12 -11.92 16.10 3.04
C ARG A 12 -11.02 15.37 4.05
N ALA A 13 -11.61 14.83 5.10
CA ALA A 13 -10.96 13.87 5.98
C ALA A 13 -10.87 12.51 5.25
N LEU A 14 -9.65 12.09 4.89
CA LEU A 14 -9.38 10.69 4.55
C LEU A 14 -9.48 9.84 5.83
N PRO A 15 -10.18 8.69 5.82
CA PRO A 15 -10.10 7.74 6.92
C PRO A 15 -8.73 7.06 6.89
N LEU A 16 -7.93 7.35 7.92
CA LEU A 16 -6.71 6.65 8.25
C LEU A 16 -7.08 5.21 8.65
N VAL A 17 -6.86 4.24 7.76
CA VAL A 17 -6.97 2.81 8.09
C VAL A 17 -5.81 2.46 9.02
N LEU A 18 -6.09 2.41 10.31
CA LEU A 18 -5.17 1.96 11.35
C LEU A 18 -5.11 0.43 11.32
N LEU A 19 -4.09 -0.12 10.64
CA LEU A 19 -3.70 -1.52 10.78
C LEU A 19 -3.15 -1.73 12.20
N VAL A 20 -4.00 -2.18 13.12
CA VAL A 20 -3.58 -2.65 14.45
C VAL A 20 -2.99 -4.05 14.26
N GLY A 21 -1.71 -4.11 13.91
CA GLY A 21 -0.93 -5.34 13.98
C GLY A 21 -0.64 -5.70 15.44
N MET A 22 -1.17 -6.83 15.90
CA MET A 22 -0.82 -7.41 17.20
C MET A 22 0.68 -7.73 17.22
N GLY A 23 1.42 -6.99 18.05
CA GLY A 23 2.86 -7.10 18.20
C GLY A 23 3.26 -8.36 18.95
N VAL A 24 3.90 -9.28 18.24
CA VAL A 24 4.81 -10.26 18.86
C VAL A 24 6.15 -9.56 19.03
N ASN A 25 6.65 -9.49 20.26
CA ASN A 25 7.85 -8.78 20.67
C ASN A 25 9.13 -9.54 20.24
N LEU A 26 9.33 -9.65 18.93
CA LEU A 26 10.60 -10.02 18.30
C LEU A 26 11.34 -8.70 18.03
N GLY A 27 12.53 -8.54 18.60
CA GLY A 27 13.25 -7.26 18.68
C GLY A 27 13.03 -6.35 17.47
N CYS A 28 12.44 -5.17 17.72
CA CYS A 28 12.01 -4.23 16.69
C CYS A 28 13.12 -3.97 15.67
N VAL A 29 13.02 -4.61 14.51
CA VAL A 29 13.87 -4.31 13.36
C VAL A 29 13.46 -2.92 12.88
N GLU A 30 14.38 -1.96 12.96
CA GLU A 30 14.12 -0.63 12.42
C GLU A 30 13.95 -0.72 10.91
N THR A 31 12.94 -0.06 10.36
CA THR A 31 12.66 -0.03 8.92
C THR A 31 12.54 1.40 8.41
N VAL A 32 12.77 1.56 7.12
CA VAL A 32 12.48 2.76 6.34
C VAL A 32 11.51 2.38 5.23
N SER A 33 10.51 3.23 4.96
CA SER A 33 9.47 2.96 3.97
C SER A 33 9.50 4.02 2.88
N PHE A 34 9.38 3.58 1.64
CA PHE A 34 9.42 4.43 0.45
C PHE A 34 8.14 4.26 -0.36
N SER A 35 7.58 5.36 -0.85
CA SER A 35 6.46 5.35 -1.78
C SER A 35 7.00 5.20 -3.20
N VAL A 36 6.84 4.03 -3.81
CA VAL A 36 7.26 3.77 -5.18
C VAL A 36 6.07 3.62 -6.10
N LEU A 37 6.19 4.20 -7.30
CA LEU A 37 5.20 4.07 -8.35
C LEU A 37 5.46 2.77 -9.11
N ARG A 38 4.45 1.91 -9.23
CA ARG A 38 4.48 0.66 -9.98
C ARG A 38 3.73 0.83 -11.30
N PRO A 39 4.16 0.14 -12.36
CA PRO A 39 3.48 0.20 -13.64
C PRO A 39 2.10 -0.45 -13.55
N ALA A 40 1.18 0.01 -14.40
CA ALA A 40 -0.05 -0.71 -14.70
C ALA A 40 0.27 -2.08 -15.31
N ARG A 41 -0.59 -3.07 -15.09
CA ARG A 41 -0.40 -4.40 -15.72
C ARG A 41 -0.53 -4.36 -17.25
N VAL A 42 -1.44 -3.54 -17.75
CA VAL A 42 -1.67 -3.30 -19.17
C VAL A 42 -1.21 -1.88 -19.47
N ASN A 43 -0.29 -1.76 -20.42
CA ASN A 43 0.09 -0.45 -20.95
C ASN A 43 -0.97 0.03 -21.94
N VAL A 44 -1.83 0.94 -21.48
CA VAL A 44 -2.79 1.65 -22.33
C VAL A 44 -2.05 2.82 -22.93
N ARG A 45 -1.41 2.60 -24.10
CA ARG A 45 -0.52 3.59 -24.73
C ARG A 45 -1.19 4.96 -24.85
N GLY A 46 -0.51 6.00 -24.38
CA GLY A 46 -0.82 7.39 -24.69
C GLY A 46 -0.85 7.58 -26.21
N ILE A 47 -2.02 7.93 -26.73
CA ILE A 47 -2.32 8.15 -28.14
C ILE A 47 -2.49 6.84 -28.94
N ALA A 48 -3.74 6.51 -29.27
CA ALA A 48 -4.12 5.50 -30.24
C ALA A 48 -3.40 5.73 -31.59
N GLY A 49 -3.27 4.69 -32.42
CA GLY A 49 -2.63 4.81 -33.75
C GLY A 49 -3.27 5.84 -34.68
N ASP A 50 -4.44 6.37 -34.33
CA ASP A 50 -5.21 7.40 -35.03
C ASP A 50 -5.17 8.79 -34.38
N GLY A 51 -4.38 9.01 -33.32
CA GLY A 51 -4.26 10.30 -32.65
C GLY A 51 -5.20 10.55 -31.47
N ARG A 52 -6.08 9.60 -31.10
CA ARG A 52 -6.98 9.74 -29.93
C ARG A 52 -6.25 9.48 -28.61
N ASP A 53 -6.54 10.26 -27.56
CA ASP A 53 -6.00 10.02 -26.20
C ASP A 53 -6.24 8.57 -25.74
N ALA A 54 -5.32 8.03 -24.94
CA ALA A 54 -5.53 6.75 -24.25
C ALA A 54 -6.79 6.87 -23.40
N THR A 55 -7.85 6.19 -23.83
CA THR A 55 -9.14 6.23 -23.18
C THR A 55 -9.56 4.84 -22.72
N VAL A 56 -9.98 4.76 -21.47
CA VAL A 56 -10.58 3.55 -20.92
C VAL A 56 -12.09 3.75 -20.85
N SER A 57 -12.84 2.77 -21.31
CA SER A 57 -14.30 2.73 -21.17
C SER A 57 -14.70 1.66 -20.16
N LEU A 58 -15.81 1.88 -19.45
CA LEU A 58 -16.43 0.85 -18.62
C LEU A 58 -17.44 0.11 -19.48
N GLY A 59 -17.22 -1.19 -19.69
CA GLY A 59 -18.16 -2.04 -20.41
C GLY A 59 -19.22 -2.62 -19.49
N GLU A 60 -19.65 -3.85 -19.79
CA GLU A 60 -20.75 -4.46 -19.04
C GLU A 60 -20.26 -4.94 -17.67
N TRP A 61 -21.00 -4.58 -16.62
CA TRP A 61 -20.80 -5.20 -15.32
C TRP A 61 -22.10 -5.75 -14.77
N ARG A 62 -22.00 -6.97 -14.24
CA ARG A 62 -23.11 -7.72 -13.65
C ARG A 62 -22.78 -8.06 -12.20
N GLY A 63 -23.77 -8.53 -11.45
CA GLY A 63 -23.52 -9.06 -10.13
C GLY A 63 -24.76 -9.28 -9.29
N VAL A 64 -24.54 -9.87 -8.12
CA VAL A 64 -25.60 -10.16 -7.14
C VAL A 64 -26.15 -8.91 -6.45
N ASN A 65 -25.45 -7.78 -6.54
CA ASN A 65 -25.84 -6.49 -5.99
C ASN A 65 -25.50 -5.35 -6.98
N SER A 66 -26.52 -4.68 -7.51
CA SER A 66 -26.36 -3.60 -8.49
C SER A 66 -25.69 -2.36 -7.91
N ASN A 67 -25.99 -2.02 -6.65
CA ASN A 67 -25.39 -0.86 -5.99
C ASN A 67 -23.89 -1.06 -5.76
N ALA A 68 -23.47 -2.27 -5.40
CA ALA A 68 -22.07 -2.62 -5.27
C ALA A 68 -21.34 -2.50 -6.61
N THR A 69 -21.99 -2.96 -7.68
CA THR A 69 -21.46 -2.89 -9.05
C THR A 69 -21.23 -1.43 -9.48
N GLU A 70 -22.23 -0.57 -9.30
CA GLU A 70 -22.11 0.86 -9.67
C GLU A 70 -21.10 1.62 -8.81
N ASP A 71 -21.01 1.32 -7.51
CA ASP A 71 -20.00 1.94 -6.64
C ASP A 71 -18.57 1.54 -7.04
N ILE A 72 -18.32 0.27 -7.35
CA ILE A 72 -17.00 -0.19 -7.84
C ILE A 72 -16.66 0.48 -9.18
N LYS A 73 -17.61 0.51 -10.12
CA LYS A 73 -17.44 1.20 -11.42
C LYS A 73 -17.04 2.66 -11.24
N GLN A 74 -17.79 3.39 -10.42
CA GLN A 74 -17.55 4.81 -10.19
C GLN A 74 -16.19 5.05 -9.52
N ARG A 75 -15.79 4.21 -8.57
CA ARG A 75 -14.46 4.32 -7.93
C ARG A 75 -13.32 4.02 -8.90
N ILE A 76 -13.45 2.99 -9.73
CA ILE A 76 -12.47 2.75 -10.80
C ILE A 76 -12.39 3.97 -11.71
N ARG A 77 -13.54 4.56 -12.09
CA ARG A 77 -13.60 5.79 -12.87
C ARG A 77 -12.76 6.92 -12.26
N GLU A 78 -12.99 7.17 -10.98
CA GLU A 78 -12.26 8.20 -10.23
C GLU A 78 -10.75 7.91 -10.13
N LEU A 79 -10.36 6.66 -9.89
CA LEU A 79 -8.96 6.27 -9.73
C LEU A 79 -8.15 6.44 -11.02
N VAL A 80 -8.70 6.07 -12.18
CA VAL A 80 -7.97 6.25 -13.44
C VAL A 80 -7.96 7.71 -13.86
N THR A 81 -9.09 8.43 -13.71
CA THR A 81 -9.17 9.85 -14.08
C THR A 81 -8.19 10.70 -13.27
N ASN A 82 -7.98 10.35 -12.00
CA ASN A 82 -7.04 11.04 -11.12
C ASN A 82 -5.65 10.36 -11.06
N SER A 83 -5.33 9.48 -12.01
CA SER A 83 -4.04 8.79 -12.03
C SER A 83 -2.88 9.76 -12.29
N GLU A 84 -1.73 9.46 -11.67
CA GLU A 84 -0.51 10.23 -11.82
C GLU A 84 -0.03 10.21 -13.29
N GLY A 85 0.34 11.37 -13.82
CA GLY A 85 0.68 11.56 -15.24
C GLY A 85 -0.51 11.88 -16.14
N GLY A 86 -1.77 11.73 -15.69
CA GLY A 86 -2.97 12.12 -16.46
C GLY A 86 -3.12 11.41 -17.81
N VAL A 87 -2.41 10.29 -17.98
CA VAL A 87 -2.12 9.65 -19.26
C VAL A 87 -3.31 8.85 -19.78
N VAL A 88 -4.13 8.37 -18.85
CA VAL A 88 -5.31 7.58 -19.15
C VAL A 88 -6.53 8.39 -18.77
N ARG A 89 -7.35 8.72 -19.76
CA ARG A 89 -8.65 9.38 -19.56
C ARG A 89 -9.75 8.33 -19.54
N PHE A 90 -10.85 8.63 -18.85
CA PHE A 90 -12.05 7.82 -18.96
C PHE A 90 -12.94 8.33 -20.09
N ALA A 91 -13.35 7.45 -21.00
CA ALA A 91 -14.37 7.71 -22.00
C ALA A 91 -15.69 7.02 -21.61
N GLN A 92 -16.80 7.61 -22.02
CA GLN A 92 -18.12 7.01 -21.82
C GLN A 92 -18.38 5.84 -22.79
N ALA A 93 -17.85 5.91 -24.00
CA ALA A 93 -17.88 4.87 -25.03
C ALA A 93 -16.62 4.95 -25.92
N ASP A 94 -16.34 3.89 -26.67
CA ASP A 94 -15.31 3.83 -27.73
C ASP A 94 -13.87 4.15 -27.29
N GLY A 95 -13.55 3.80 -26.04
CA GLY A 95 -12.17 3.85 -25.55
C GLY A 95 -11.31 2.73 -26.12
N VAL A 96 -10.01 2.99 -26.28
CA VAL A 96 -9.02 2.01 -26.80
C VAL A 96 -8.92 0.74 -25.97
N VAL A 97 -9.33 0.84 -24.70
CA VAL A 97 -9.41 -0.26 -23.76
C VAL A 97 -10.77 -0.23 -23.07
N ARG A 98 -11.38 -1.40 -22.93
CA ARG A 98 -12.66 -1.61 -22.26
C ARG A 98 -12.48 -2.47 -21.01
N LEU A 99 -13.08 -2.05 -19.91
CA LEU A 99 -13.12 -2.78 -18.65
C LEU A 99 -14.48 -3.43 -18.43
N ASP A 100 -14.53 -4.75 -18.56
CA ASP A 100 -15.71 -5.55 -18.22
C ASP A 100 -15.53 -6.21 -16.86
N GLY A 101 -16.59 -6.31 -16.07
CA GLY A 101 -16.47 -6.88 -14.73
C GLY A 101 -17.69 -7.63 -14.24
N ASN A 102 -17.53 -8.34 -13.12
CA ASN A 102 -18.62 -9.05 -12.47
C ASN A 102 -18.41 -9.09 -10.95
N VAL A 103 -19.42 -8.69 -10.19
CA VAL A 103 -19.47 -8.85 -8.73
C VAL A 103 -20.15 -10.18 -8.41
N ALA A 104 -19.34 -11.23 -8.29
CA ALA A 104 -19.79 -12.59 -8.04
C ALA A 104 -20.25 -12.82 -6.60
N GLU A 105 -19.65 -12.11 -5.63
CA GLU A 105 -20.03 -12.17 -4.22
C GLU A 105 -20.01 -10.76 -3.62
N HIS A 106 -21.06 -10.43 -2.88
CA HIS A 106 -21.16 -9.22 -2.07
C HIS A 106 -22.14 -9.52 -0.93
N SER A 107 -21.63 -10.03 0.18
CA SER A 107 -22.45 -10.52 1.28
C SER A 107 -21.88 -10.13 2.63
N SER A 108 -22.75 -9.97 3.61
CA SER A 108 -22.38 -9.88 5.01
C SER A 108 -23.29 -10.78 5.84
N LYS A 109 -22.72 -11.36 6.90
CA LYS A 109 -23.44 -12.19 7.87
C LYS A 109 -23.04 -11.78 9.27
N GLU A 110 -23.97 -11.92 10.19
CA GLU A 110 -23.74 -11.62 11.60
C GLU A 110 -24.30 -12.74 12.47
N ASP A 111 -23.48 -13.19 13.41
CA ASP A 111 -23.82 -14.20 14.38
C ASP A 111 -23.70 -13.63 15.80
N VAL A 112 -24.68 -13.96 16.65
CA VAL A 112 -24.69 -13.57 18.07
C VAL A 112 -24.68 -14.82 18.93
N THR A 113 -23.65 -14.97 19.76
CA THR A 113 -23.49 -16.09 20.68
C THR A 113 -23.46 -15.60 22.13
N SER A 114 -23.69 -16.50 23.08
CA SER A 114 -23.61 -16.19 24.51
C SER A 114 -22.94 -17.30 25.30
N THR A 115 -22.19 -16.92 26.32
CA THR A 115 -21.49 -17.81 27.23
C THR A 115 -21.74 -17.37 28.66
N GLN A 116 -22.22 -18.28 29.50
CA GLN A 116 -22.41 -18.01 30.94
C GLN A 116 -21.10 -18.20 31.70
N TYR A 117 -20.84 -17.33 32.67
CA TYR A 117 -19.67 -17.40 33.54
C TYR A 117 -19.97 -16.78 34.91
N GLN A 118 -19.23 -17.17 35.94
CA GLN A 118 -19.36 -16.54 37.26
C GLN A 118 -18.60 -15.22 37.30
N CYS A 119 -19.25 -14.17 37.76
CA CYS A 119 -18.66 -12.84 37.92
C CYS A 119 -18.87 -12.35 39.35
N SER A 120 -17.85 -11.68 39.89
CA SER A 120 -17.88 -11.19 41.26
C SER A 120 -17.90 -9.67 41.26
N LYS A 121 -18.85 -9.09 42.00
CA LYS A 121 -18.92 -7.64 42.25
C LYS A 121 -18.67 -7.39 43.74
N THR A 122 -17.75 -6.47 44.02
CA THR A 122 -17.50 -6.02 45.39
C THR A 122 -18.41 -4.84 45.72
N ASP A 123 -19.22 -4.99 46.75
CA ASP A 123 -20.03 -3.92 47.33
C ASP A 123 -19.60 -3.72 48.79
N GLY A 124 -18.88 -2.62 49.06
CA GLY A 124 -18.21 -2.40 50.34
C GLY A 124 -17.18 -3.49 50.67
N LYS A 125 -17.39 -4.24 51.77
CA LYS A 125 -16.52 -5.34 52.22
C LYS A 125 -17.00 -6.74 51.79
N LYS A 126 -18.08 -6.84 51.01
CA LYS A 126 -18.65 -8.12 50.58
C LYS A 126 -18.45 -8.33 49.09
N THR A 127 -17.91 -9.49 48.74
CA THR A 127 -17.86 -9.98 47.36
C THR A 127 -19.10 -10.81 47.09
N VAL A 128 -19.97 -10.35 46.20
CA VAL A 128 -21.12 -11.12 45.74
C VAL A 128 -20.76 -11.78 44.42
N THR A 129 -20.82 -13.12 44.38
CA THR A 129 -20.67 -13.89 43.13
C THR A 129 -22.04 -14.07 42.51
N SER A 130 -22.16 -13.77 41.21
CA SER A 130 -23.40 -13.90 40.45
C SER A 130 -23.12 -14.50 39.07
N THR A 131 -24.13 -15.08 38.44
CA THR A 131 -24.01 -15.59 37.08
C THR A 131 -24.10 -14.43 36.10
N CYS A 132 -23.03 -14.19 35.36
CA CYS A 132 -23.00 -13.27 34.22
C CYS A 132 -23.17 -14.03 32.90
N THR A 133 -23.72 -13.34 31.91
CA THR A 133 -23.73 -13.82 30.51
C THR A 133 -22.86 -12.89 29.67
N ARG A 134 -21.80 -13.41 29.07
CA ARG A 134 -21.04 -12.69 28.04
C ARG A 134 -21.71 -12.94 26.71
N TRP A 135 -22.11 -11.87 26.04
CA TRP A 135 -22.57 -11.93 24.67
C TRP A 135 -21.45 -11.51 23.73
N THR A 136 -21.29 -12.24 22.64
CA THR A 136 -20.35 -11.92 21.56
C THR A 136 -21.12 -11.80 20.27
N ARG A 137 -20.92 -10.70 19.55
CA ARG A 137 -21.46 -10.46 18.21
C ARG A 137 -20.29 -10.45 17.23
N LYS A 138 -20.34 -11.31 16.22
CA LYS A 138 -19.31 -11.40 15.17
C LYS A 138 -19.95 -11.19 13.81
N ALA A 139 -19.39 -10.29 13.01
CA ALA A 139 -19.79 -10.06 11.63
C ALA A 139 -18.67 -10.45 10.67
N VAL A 140 -19.05 -11.02 9.52
CA VAL A 140 -18.14 -11.33 8.42
C VAL A 140 -18.73 -10.78 7.13
N ALA A 141 -18.00 -9.90 6.46
CA ALA A 141 -18.32 -9.39 5.13
C ALA A 141 -17.37 -10.00 4.10
N ARG A 142 -17.86 -10.29 2.89
CA ARG A 142 -17.10 -10.87 1.79
C ARG A 142 -17.41 -10.18 0.48
N ILE A 143 -16.39 -10.04 -0.36
CA ILE A 143 -16.54 -9.58 -1.73
C ILE A 143 -15.70 -10.45 -2.68
N ARG A 144 -16.23 -10.71 -3.87
CA ARG A 144 -15.49 -11.27 -5.00
C ARG A 144 -15.87 -10.54 -6.28
N VAL A 145 -14.87 -9.96 -6.93
CA VAL A 145 -15.03 -9.14 -8.13
C VAL A 145 -13.99 -9.58 -9.16
N SER A 146 -14.44 -9.87 -10.37
CA SER A 146 -13.55 -10.17 -11.50
C SER A 146 -13.62 -9.03 -12.51
N MET A 147 -12.51 -8.73 -13.19
CA MET A 147 -12.44 -7.74 -14.26
C MET A 147 -11.57 -8.24 -15.41
N ASN A 148 -12.00 -7.96 -16.63
CA ASN A 148 -11.26 -8.18 -17.86
C ASN A 148 -10.92 -6.84 -18.49
N VAL A 149 -9.71 -6.75 -19.04
CA VAL A 149 -9.24 -5.64 -19.85
C VAL A 149 -9.21 -6.12 -21.29
N ILE A 150 -9.96 -5.45 -22.16
CA ILE A 150 -10.19 -5.86 -23.54
C ILE A 150 -9.79 -4.71 -24.47
N ASP A 151 -9.08 -4.98 -25.56
CA ASP A 151 -8.75 -3.97 -26.57
C ASP A 151 -9.90 -3.70 -27.55
N GLU A 152 -9.72 -2.73 -28.45
CA GLU A 152 -10.72 -2.37 -29.48
C GLU A 152 -11.08 -3.54 -30.41
N ALA A 153 -10.16 -4.50 -30.61
CA ALA A 153 -10.41 -5.68 -31.44
C ALA A 153 -11.16 -6.79 -30.69
N GLY A 154 -11.50 -6.59 -29.41
CA GLY A 154 -12.15 -7.59 -28.57
C GLY A 154 -11.19 -8.61 -27.97
N LYS A 155 -9.87 -8.42 -28.11
CA LYS A 155 -8.87 -9.31 -27.52
C LYS A 155 -8.68 -8.99 -26.04
N MET A 156 -8.69 -10.02 -25.21
CA MET A 156 -8.37 -9.90 -23.79
C MET A 156 -6.88 -9.61 -23.60
N LEU A 157 -6.57 -8.45 -23.00
CA LEU A 157 -5.22 -8.02 -22.67
C LEU A 157 -4.79 -8.50 -21.28
N ALA A 158 -5.72 -8.50 -20.33
CA ALA A 158 -5.51 -9.00 -18.98
C ALA A 158 -6.84 -9.36 -18.32
N ALA A 159 -6.77 -10.21 -17.30
CA ALA A 159 -7.89 -10.51 -16.41
C ALA A 159 -7.39 -10.58 -14.97
N ASP A 160 -8.24 -10.20 -14.02
CA ASP A 160 -7.93 -10.35 -12.60
C ASP A 160 -9.20 -10.62 -11.78
N THR A 161 -9.00 -11.22 -10.61
CA THR A 161 -10.07 -11.44 -9.63
C THR A 161 -9.60 -11.01 -8.25
N PHE A 162 -10.30 -10.04 -7.69
CA PHE A 162 -10.17 -9.63 -6.31
C PHE A 162 -11.14 -10.43 -5.44
N SER A 163 -10.67 -10.98 -4.34
CA SER A 163 -11.49 -11.69 -3.37
C SER A 163 -10.94 -11.39 -1.98
N ASP A 164 -11.78 -10.86 -1.10
CA ASP A 164 -11.36 -10.48 0.25
C ASP A 164 -12.54 -10.56 1.24
N SER A 165 -12.22 -10.59 2.53
CA SER A 165 -13.18 -10.65 3.61
C SER A 165 -12.73 -9.80 4.79
N MET A 166 -13.69 -9.18 5.47
CA MET A 166 -13.46 -8.43 6.69
C MET A 166 -14.26 -9.04 7.83
N GLU A 167 -13.65 -9.14 9.00
CA GLU A 167 -14.30 -9.63 10.22
C GLU A 167 -14.26 -8.57 11.31
N GLU A 168 -15.35 -8.43 12.06
CA GLU A 168 -15.43 -7.57 13.25
C GLU A 168 -16.13 -8.29 14.39
N GLU A 169 -15.75 -7.97 15.62
CA GLU A 169 -16.29 -8.56 16.83
C GLU A 169 -16.55 -7.51 17.91
N THR A 170 -17.70 -7.60 18.57
CA THR A 170 -18.03 -6.80 19.75
C THR A 170 -18.57 -7.69 20.87
N THR A 171 -18.32 -7.30 22.12
CA THR A 171 -18.76 -8.07 23.30
C THR A 171 -19.41 -7.17 24.33
N ALA A 172 -20.33 -7.75 25.11
CA ALA A 172 -21.00 -7.07 26.21
C ALA A 172 -21.34 -8.09 27.31
N THR A 173 -21.46 -7.62 28.55
CA THR A 173 -21.78 -8.47 29.70
C THR A 173 -23.18 -8.14 30.19
N ASN A 174 -24.00 -9.17 30.35
CA ASN A 174 -25.40 -9.11 30.80
C ASN A 174 -26.36 -8.35 29.86
N GLU A 175 -25.88 -7.93 28.69
CA GLU A 175 -26.67 -7.33 27.64
C GLU A 175 -26.12 -7.71 26.26
N ARG A 176 -26.93 -7.54 25.21
CA ARG A 176 -26.49 -7.81 23.84
C ARG A 176 -25.57 -6.68 23.35
N PRO A 177 -24.45 -6.97 22.66
CA PRO A 177 -23.56 -5.94 22.12
C PRO A 177 -24.27 -5.14 21.04
N ALA A 178 -23.82 -3.90 20.82
CA ALA A 178 -24.30 -3.05 19.73
C ALA A 178 -24.13 -3.76 18.35
N PRO A 179 -25.03 -3.53 17.38
CA PRO A 179 -24.89 -4.05 16.02
C PRO A 179 -23.58 -3.61 15.36
N ILE A 180 -23.03 -4.45 14.49
CA ILE A 180 -21.85 -4.08 13.68
C ILE A 180 -22.31 -3.36 12.42
N ASP A 181 -21.54 -2.36 11.97
CA ASP A 181 -21.84 -1.57 10.77
C ASP A 181 -21.42 -2.32 9.50
N HIS A 182 -22.31 -3.18 9.00
CA HIS A 182 -22.13 -3.97 7.77
C HIS A 182 -21.85 -3.11 6.54
N ASP A 183 -22.48 -1.93 6.44
CA ASP A 183 -22.32 -1.05 5.29
C ASP A 183 -20.91 -0.47 5.23
N ARG A 184 -20.33 -0.11 6.38
CA ARG A 184 -18.92 0.27 6.45
C ARG A 184 -18.00 -0.88 6.03
N MET A 185 -18.27 -2.10 6.50
CA MET A 185 -17.46 -3.28 6.12
C MET A 185 -17.47 -3.50 4.61
N LEU A 186 -18.66 -3.52 4.00
CA LEU A 186 -18.84 -3.72 2.56
C LEU A 186 -18.32 -2.54 1.74
N SER A 187 -18.45 -1.31 2.24
CA SER A 187 -17.86 -0.12 1.62
C SER A 187 -16.34 -0.19 1.56
N ALA A 188 -15.68 -0.62 2.65
CA ALA A 188 -14.23 -0.83 2.67
C ALA A 188 -13.79 -1.91 1.67
N LEU A 189 -14.51 -3.03 1.59
CA LEU A 189 -14.23 -4.10 0.64
C LEU A 189 -14.40 -3.64 -0.82
N ARG A 190 -15.44 -2.86 -1.13
CA ARG A 190 -15.64 -2.26 -2.46
C ARG A 190 -14.52 -1.30 -2.84
N TYR A 191 -14.07 -0.47 -1.90
CA TYR A 191 -12.92 0.41 -2.11
C TYR A 191 -11.66 -0.38 -2.43
N SER A 192 -11.35 -1.43 -1.66
CA SER A 192 -10.21 -2.31 -1.91
C SER A 192 -10.28 -3.01 -3.27
N ALA A 193 -11.47 -3.50 -3.65
CA ALA A 193 -11.70 -4.11 -4.96
C ALA A 193 -11.43 -3.13 -6.10
N ALA A 194 -12.02 -1.92 -6.04
CA ALA A 194 -11.80 -0.89 -7.05
C ALA A 194 -10.33 -0.47 -7.14
N ALA A 195 -9.68 -0.25 -5.99
CA ALA A 195 -8.26 0.11 -5.92
C ALA A 195 -7.33 -0.99 -6.42
N HIS A 196 -7.68 -2.27 -6.25
CA HIS A 196 -6.92 -3.39 -6.79
C HIS A 196 -7.09 -3.49 -8.31
N LEU A 197 -8.32 -3.45 -8.79
CA LEU A 197 -8.66 -3.64 -10.20
C LEU A 197 -8.18 -2.47 -11.07
N ALA A 198 -8.24 -1.23 -10.58
CA ALA A 198 -7.71 -0.07 -11.30
C ALA A 198 -6.22 -0.23 -11.69
N ARG A 199 -5.42 -0.94 -10.89
CA ARG A 199 -3.99 -1.22 -11.15
C ARG A 199 -3.75 -2.00 -12.44
N MET A 200 -4.80 -2.60 -13.00
CA MET A 200 -4.70 -3.25 -14.30
C MET A 200 -4.39 -2.26 -15.41
N VAL A 201 -4.86 -1.01 -15.31
CA VAL A 201 -4.75 0.00 -16.38
C VAL A 201 -4.09 1.31 -15.95
N VAL A 202 -3.88 1.54 -14.64
CA VAL A 202 -3.14 2.71 -14.16
C VAL A 202 -1.97 2.39 -13.25
N PRO A 203 -0.86 3.15 -13.35
CA PRO A 203 0.22 3.10 -12.38
C PRO A 203 -0.29 3.37 -10.96
N TYR A 204 0.35 2.76 -9.96
CA TYR A 204 -0.11 2.84 -8.58
C TYR A 204 1.04 2.87 -7.59
N ARG A 205 0.85 3.60 -6.49
CA ARG A 205 1.86 3.70 -5.44
C ARG A 205 1.76 2.51 -4.49
N VAL A 206 2.91 1.96 -4.14
CA VAL A 206 3.04 0.99 -3.05
C VAL A 206 4.10 1.46 -2.07
N MET A 207 3.87 1.19 -0.79
CA MET A 207 4.87 1.40 0.24
C MET A 207 5.79 0.19 0.29
N VAL A 208 7.07 0.38 -0.02
CA VAL A 208 8.11 -0.64 0.12
C VAL A 208 8.90 -0.34 1.38
N SER A 209 8.89 -1.29 2.32
CA SER A 209 9.67 -1.20 3.54
C SER A 209 10.99 -1.97 3.41
N LYS A 210 12.09 -1.30 3.74
CA LYS A 210 13.44 -1.86 3.77
C LYS A 210 13.94 -1.87 5.21
N ARG A 211 14.71 -2.89 5.56
CA ARG A 211 15.38 -2.98 6.85
C ARG A 211 16.43 -1.88 6.97
N TRP A 212 16.54 -1.28 8.14
CA TRP A 212 17.61 -0.36 8.50
C TRP A 212 18.57 -1.03 9.49
N TYR A 213 19.87 -0.79 9.30
CA TYR A 213 20.93 -1.34 10.15
C TYR A 213 21.67 -0.20 10.84
N LYS A 214 22.09 -0.44 12.07
CA LYS A 214 22.87 0.54 12.85
C LYS A 214 24.33 0.53 12.40
N CYS A 215 24.93 1.71 12.27
CA CYS A 215 26.30 1.88 11.78
C CYS A 215 27.35 1.92 12.91
N GLY A 216 27.19 1.08 13.93
CA GLY A 216 28.13 1.01 15.08
C GLY A 216 28.34 2.37 15.74
N ASP A 217 29.59 2.78 15.90
CA ASP A 217 29.96 4.07 16.54
C ASP A 217 29.57 5.30 15.70
N ALA A 218 29.37 5.14 14.39
CA ALA A 218 28.92 6.23 13.50
C ALA A 218 27.38 6.33 13.39
N ASN A 219 26.66 5.70 14.32
CA ASN A 219 25.21 5.54 14.23
C ASN A 219 24.42 6.84 14.34
N ASP A 220 24.95 7.89 14.96
CA ASP A 220 24.25 9.19 15.05
C ASP A 220 24.14 9.86 13.67
N THR A 221 25.23 9.87 12.89
CA THR A 221 25.20 10.35 11.49
C THR A 221 24.33 9.46 10.61
N CYS A 222 24.35 8.14 10.82
CA CYS A 222 23.43 7.23 10.11
C CYS A 222 21.96 7.50 10.45
N LYS A 223 21.61 7.80 11.70
CA LYS A 223 20.24 8.21 12.09
C LYS A 223 19.83 9.53 11.45
N ALA A 224 20.76 10.48 11.34
CA ALA A 224 20.52 11.72 10.61
C ALA A 224 20.21 11.43 9.14
N ALA A 225 21.00 10.56 8.49
CA ALA A 225 20.73 10.13 7.11
C ALA A 225 19.39 9.41 6.97
N LEU A 226 19.04 8.51 7.90
CA LEU A 226 17.74 7.85 7.93
C LEU A 226 16.59 8.85 8.01
N THR A 227 16.76 9.92 8.79
CA THR A 227 15.76 10.99 8.89
C THR A 227 15.57 11.69 7.54
N GLN A 228 16.67 11.95 6.82
CA GLN A 228 16.62 12.51 5.47
C GLN A 228 15.97 11.56 4.46
N LEU A 229 16.26 10.25 4.52
CA LEU A 229 15.60 9.24 3.69
C LEU A 229 14.08 9.19 3.91
N ARG A 230 13.64 9.26 5.18
CA ARG A 230 12.20 9.22 5.52
C ARG A 230 11.42 10.40 4.94
N VAL A 231 12.06 11.53 4.69
CA VAL A 231 11.44 12.72 4.09
C VAL A 231 11.76 12.89 2.61
N GLY A 232 12.44 11.91 1.98
CA GLY A 232 12.79 11.94 0.55
C GLY A 232 13.95 12.85 0.18
N ASN A 233 14.74 13.33 1.15
CA ASN A 233 15.93 14.14 0.89
C ASN A 233 17.15 13.25 0.60
N PHE A 234 17.13 12.59 -0.56
CA PHE A 234 18.11 11.58 -0.92
C PHE A 234 19.53 12.15 -1.05
N GLU A 235 19.70 13.35 -1.61
CA GLU A 235 21.02 13.97 -1.79
C GLU A 235 21.74 14.20 -0.45
N VAL A 236 21.03 14.75 0.54
CA VAL A 236 21.62 14.94 1.88
C VAL A 236 21.89 13.60 2.56
N ALA A 237 21.00 12.61 2.40
CA ALA A 237 21.22 11.26 2.93
C ALA A 237 22.50 10.62 2.34
N ILE A 238 22.70 10.72 1.02
CA ILE A 238 23.90 10.21 0.32
C ILE A 238 25.15 10.87 0.87
N ASN A 239 25.14 12.21 1.01
CA ASN A 239 26.27 12.96 1.54
C ASN A 239 26.62 12.60 3.00
N LEU A 240 25.61 12.33 3.84
CA LEU A 240 25.81 11.90 5.22
C LEU A 240 26.38 10.47 5.28
N LEU A 241 25.81 9.55 4.50
CA LEU A 241 26.23 8.15 4.50
C LEU A 241 27.61 7.94 3.88
N THR A 242 27.97 8.72 2.85
CA THR A 242 29.33 8.72 2.29
C THR A 242 30.36 9.09 3.35
N ARG A 243 30.08 10.15 4.14
CA ARG A 243 30.94 10.52 5.29
C ARG A 243 31.05 9.42 6.33
N VAL A 244 29.96 8.70 6.61
CA VAL A 244 30.01 7.54 7.53
C VAL A 244 30.90 6.44 6.98
N VAL A 245 30.77 6.09 5.71
CA VAL A 245 31.64 5.10 5.06
C VAL A 245 33.10 5.51 5.15
N ASP A 246 33.43 6.76 4.83
CA ASP A 246 34.80 7.27 4.87
C ASP A 246 35.38 7.22 6.30
N GLN A 247 34.60 7.64 7.30
CA GLN A 247 34.98 7.58 8.71
C GLN A 247 35.25 6.13 9.16
N LEU A 248 34.37 5.19 8.80
CA LEU A 248 34.51 3.78 9.17
C LEU A 248 35.72 3.13 8.47
N LYS A 249 35.98 3.46 7.21
CA LYS A 249 37.16 2.98 6.47
C LYS A 249 38.47 3.52 7.05
N ALA A 250 38.48 4.75 7.55
CA ALA A 250 39.66 5.37 8.15
C ALA A 250 39.98 4.84 9.57
N SER A 251 39.09 4.07 10.18
CA SER A 251 39.30 3.53 11.52
C SER A 251 40.42 2.46 11.52
N PRO A 252 41.30 2.40 12.54
CA PRO A 252 42.39 1.42 12.60
C PRO A 252 41.94 -0.04 12.53
N LYS A 253 40.70 -0.30 12.94
CA LYS A 253 40.04 -1.61 12.86
C LYS A 253 38.58 -1.39 12.45
N PRO A 254 38.27 -1.29 11.15
CA PRO A 254 36.92 -1.06 10.68
C PRO A 254 35.98 -2.17 11.15
N ASP A 255 34.88 -1.81 11.81
CA ASP A 255 33.82 -2.76 12.11
C ASP A 255 33.11 -3.12 10.80
N ALA A 256 33.36 -4.33 10.30
CA ALA A 256 32.80 -4.83 9.06
C ALA A 256 31.26 -4.79 9.04
N LYS A 257 30.60 -5.00 10.19
CA LYS A 257 29.13 -4.93 10.27
C LYS A 257 28.63 -3.48 10.16
N ALA A 258 29.30 -2.55 10.84
CA ALA A 258 28.97 -1.13 10.75
C ALA A 258 29.23 -0.58 9.34
N LEU A 259 30.34 -0.98 8.70
CA LEU A 259 30.67 -0.59 7.34
C LEU A 259 29.66 -1.14 6.34
N ALA A 260 29.27 -2.41 6.48
CA ALA A 260 28.23 -3.01 5.66
C ALA A 260 26.88 -2.32 5.84
N ALA A 261 26.52 -1.92 7.07
CA ALA A 261 25.31 -1.16 7.36
C ALA A 261 25.31 0.23 6.70
N ALA A 262 26.46 0.93 6.69
CA ALA A 262 26.59 2.23 6.03
C ALA A 262 26.47 2.11 4.51
N TRP A 263 27.12 1.11 3.90
CA TRP A 263 26.98 0.79 2.48
C TRP A 263 25.57 0.38 2.08
N TRP A 264 24.90 -0.37 2.94
CA TRP A 264 23.47 -0.66 2.78
C TRP A 264 22.63 0.61 2.79
N GLY A 265 22.88 1.54 3.71
CA GLY A 265 22.22 2.84 3.72
C GLY A 265 22.40 3.60 2.41
N LEU A 266 23.63 3.63 1.85
CA LEU A 266 23.90 4.26 0.55
C LEU A 266 23.16 3.57 -0.60
N THR A 267 23.10 2.24 -0.56
CA THR A 267 22.34 1.45 -1.54
C THR A 267 20.90 1.91 -1.59
N LEU A 268 20.23 2.02 -0.43
CA LEU A 268 18.85 2.49 -0.36
C LEU A 268 18.72 3.93 -0.86
N ALA A 269 19.65 4.81 -0.47
CA ALA A 269 19.61 6.22 -0.89
C ALA A 269 19.70 6.36 -2.42
N HIS A 270 20.57 5.60 -3.07
CA HIS A 270 20.71 5.56 -4.53
C HIS A 270 19.55 4.85 -5.22
N GLU A 271 19.05 3.73 -4.68
CA GLU A 271 17.92 2.98 -5.24
C GLU A 271 16.68 3.87 -5.35
N PHE A 272 16.35 4.59 -4.27
CA PHE A 272 15.13 5.40 -4.20
C PHE A 272 15.29 6.83 -4.74
N SER A 273 16.52 7.33 -4.94
CA SER A 273 16.76 8.49 -5.82
C SER A 273 16.72 8.12 -7.31
N GLY A 274 16.86 6.81 -7.60
CA GLY A 274 16.77 6.24 -8.92
C GLY A 274 18.10 6.12 -9.67
N ASP A 275 19.23 6.30 -8.99
CA ASP A 275 20.56 5.94 -9.49
C ASP A 275 20.85 4.45 -9.23
N TYR A 276 20.24 3.59 -10.05
CA TYR A 276 20.34 2.14 -9.89
C TYR A 276 21.77 1.62 -10.13
N ALA A 277 22.59 2.32 -10.91
CA ALA A 277 23.98 1.95 -11.13
C ALA A 277 24.79 2.13 -9.85
N ALA A 278 24.69 3.30 -9.22
CA ALA A 278 25.36 3.57 -7.96
C ALA A 278 24.78 2.73 -6.80
N ALA A 279 23.49 2.41 -6.82
CA ALA A 279 22.87 1.50 -5.85
C ALA A 279 23.50 0.10 -5.90
N ARG A 280 23.66 -0.48 -7.09
CA ARG A 280 24.31 -1.80 -7.27
C ARG A 280 25.76 -1.78 -6.79
N ALA A 281 26.51 -0.72 -7.09
CA ALA A 281 27.90 -0.57 -6.65
C ALA A 281 27.99 -0.53 -5.11
N SER A 282 27.16 0.28 -4.45
CA SER A 282 27.10 0.33 -2.97
C SER A 282 26.66 -1.01 -2.36
N LEU A 283 25.76 -1.74 -3.00
CA LEU A 283 25.32 -3.05 -2.51
C LEU A 283 26.43 -4.09 -2.58
N GLN A 284 27.23 -4.09 -3.64
CA GLN A 284 28.39 -4.96 -3.76
C GLN A 284 29.39 -4.72 -2.63
N GLU A 285 29.65 -3.47 -2.28
CA GLU A 285 30.49 -3.11 -1.13
C GLU A 285 29.88 -3.58 0.20
N ALA A 286 28.55 -3.48 0.37
CA ALA A 286 27.85 -3.99 1.56
C ALA A 286 27.99 -5.52 1.69
N ILE A 287 27.82 -6.25 0.59
CA ILE A 287 27.99 -7.72 0.53
C ILE A 287 29.44 -8.10 0.83
N ALA A 288 30.41 -7.39 0.26
CA ALA A 288 31.83 -7.64 0.51
C ALA A 288 32.19 -7.46 1.99
N ALA A 289 31.63 -6.43 2.65
CA ALA A 289 31.83 -6.18 4.06
C ALA A 289 31.09 -7.18 4.98
N ASN A 290 29.94 -7.71 4.56
CA ASN A 290 29.19 -8.71 5.33
C ASN A 290 28.47 -9.73 4.41
N PRO A 291 29.17 -10.78 3.95
CA PRO A 291 28.64 -11.70 2.93
C PRO A 291 27.53 -12.63 3.45
N ASN A 292 27.39 -12.76 4.77
CA ASN A 292 26.41 -13.66 5.39
C ASN A 292 25.06 -13.00 5.64
N GLU A 293 24.88 -11.71 5.28
CA GLU A 293 23.60 -11.02 5.43
C GLU A 293 22.65 -11.33 4.26
N ALA A 294 21.71 -12.23 4.50
CA ALA A 294 20.74 -12.70 3.51
C ALA A 294 19.87 -11.59 2.89
N THR A 295 19.71 -10.45 3.57
CA THR A 295 18.98 -9.29 3.02
C THR A 295 19.74 -8.69 1.84
N PHE A 296 21.06 -8.54 1.95
CA PHE A 296 21.88 -7.92 0.90
C PHE A 296 21.91 -8.78 -0.37
N ALA A 297 22.01 -10.10 -0.21
CA ALA A 297 22.03 -11.03 -1.33
C ALA A 297 20.75 -10.99 -2.18
N ARG A 298 19.58 -10.74 -1.56
CA ARG A 298 18.30 -10.64 -2.27
C ARG A 298 18.06 -9.28 -2.92
N GLU A 299 18.72 -8.25 -2.43
CA GLU A 299 18.47 -6.86 -2.87
C GLU A 299 18.90 -6.61 -4.31
N MET A 300 19.91 -7.30 -4.83
CA MET A 300 20.37 -7.11 -6.21
C MET A 300 19.26 -7.34 -7.25
N ALA A 301 18.45 -8.38 -7.05
CA ALA A 301 17.30 -8.67 -7.90
C ALA A 301 16.19 -7.63 -7.73
N SER A 302 15.99 -7.13 -6.51
CA SER A 302 15.03 -6.07 -6.18
C SER A 302 15.39 -4.77 -6.91
N ILE A 303 16.65 -4.31 -6.85
CA ILE A 303 17.11 -3.11 -7.58
C ILE A 303 16.84 -3.24 -9.09
N GLN A 304 17.12 -4.40 -9.69
CA GLN A 304 16.85 -4.63 -11.11
C GLN A 304 15.34 -4.57 -11.43
N GLN A 305 14.50 -5.11 -10.54
CA GLN A 305 13.05 -5.04 -10.68
C GLN A 305 12.54 -3.60 -10.55
N GLU A 306 13.08 -2.80 -9.62
CA GLU A 306 12.73 -1.38 -9.50
C GLU A 306 13.13 -0.59 -10.74
N GLU A 307 14.33 -0.79 -11.27
CA GLU A 307 14.78 -0.14 -12.51
C GLU A 307 13.85 -0.45 -13.68
N ASN A 308 13.48 -1.72 -13.85
CA ASN A 308 12.54 -2.13 -14.90
C ASN A 308 11.15 -1.55 -14.68
N SER A 309 10.67 -1.53 -13.43
CA SER A 309 9.39 -0.94 -13.06
C SER A 309 9.36 0.55 -13.40
N ARG A 310 10.42 1.30 -13.08
CA ARG A 310 10.51 2.73 -13.37
C ARG A 310 10.53 3.02 -14.86
N LYS A 311 11.27 2.24 -15.66
CA LYS A 311 11.23 2.35 -17.13
C LYS A 311 9.84 2.07 -17.69
N GLN A 312 9.14 1.05 -17.18
CA GLN A 312 7.77 0.76 -17.60
C GLN A 312 6.80 1.87 -17.22
N VAL A 313 6.95 2.46 -16.03
CA VAL A 313 6.17 3.62 -15.62
C VAL A 313 6.45 4.80 -16.54
N ALA A 314 7.71 5.16 -16.78
CA ALA A 314 8.10 6.27 -17.68
C ALA A 314 7.47 6.11 -19.07
N LYS A 315 7.50 4.90 -19.63
CA LYS A 315 6.80 4.54 -20.88
C LYS A 315 5.28 4.72 -20.81
N GLN A 316 4.68 4.37 -19.68
CA GLN A 316 3.25 4.50 -19.46
C GLN A 316 2.83 5.95 -19.22
N ILE A 317 3.74 6.83 -18.78
CA ILE A 317 3.44 8.24 -18.49
C ILE A 317 3.99 9.25 -19.50
N GLY A 318 4.64 8.78 -20.57
CA GLY A 318 5.12 9.64 -21.66
C GLY A 318 6.34 10.47 -21.29
N GLU A 319 7.17 9.98 -20.36
CA GLU A 319 8.44 10.60 -19.95
C GLU A 319 9.67 10.05 -20.69
N GLU A 320 9.49 9.09 -21.62
CA GLU A 320 10.50 8.60 -22.58
C GLU A 320 10.24 9.15 -23.99
#